data_AF-A0AAD7UBF2-F1
#
_entry.id   AF-A0AAD7UBF2-F1
#
_cell.length_a   1.000
_cell.length_b   1.000
_cell.length_c   1.000
_cell.angle_alpha   90.00
_cell.angle_beta   90.00
_cell.angle_gamma   90.00
#
_symmetry.space_group_name_H-M   'P 1'
#
loop_
_entity.id
_entity.type
_entity.pdbx_description
1 polymer ?
#
loop_
_entity_poly.entity_id
_entity_poly.type
_entity_poly.pdbx_seq_one_letter_code
_entity_poly.pdbx_strand_id
1 'polypeptide(L)'
;MSLEGPGLASNVVEELTMIKKRVAYLEEENALLKRGHHAQQRSVRGYRAQQQQQQGRRRFPNNLNNNNTLDNSPKKGPLKQHDENFGCAANFGLGGLLNKYWPPPGLSVKDEARRSGRNIWVGSEHRSLQVSHELLGAALPDAVRGFPVAIFAKYEDNVNTAIKGAAIAAERLREQGRYVGVEASFRDNRNEVTLMVVDVHRSPDEHERGALTVASQTDYKVLGGAVANRVRDRKPTLLRAIGKRAVWAATRAVAVAREYVVETGPNLVFAPRFNSVQLSNRTEPSTVVELYVFAM
;
A
#
# COMPACT_ATOMS: atom_id res chain seq x y z
N MET A 1 -8.43 -39.08 -50.94
CA MET A 1 -8.53 -38.53 -49.57
C MET A 1 -7.12 -38.17 -49.14
N SER A 2 -6.75 -36.90 -49.25
CA SER A 2 -5.45 -36.41 -48.78
C SER A 2 -5.72 -35.22 -47.87
N LEU A 3 -5.49 -35.40 -46.58
CA LEU A 3 -5.59 -34.37 -45.54
C LEU A 3 -4.23 -34.27 -44.86
N GLU A 4 -3.39 -33.35 -45.33
CA GLU A 4 -2.26 -32.84 -44.56
C GLU A 4 -2.33 -31.31 -44.62
N GLY A 5 -2.75 -30.70 -43.52
CA GLY A 5 -2.79 -29.25 -43.34
C GLY A 5 -1.54 -28.77 -42.59
N PRO A 6 -0.70 -27.89 -43.17
CA PRO A 6 0.60 -27.50 -42.60
C PRO A 6 0.52 -26.50 -41.41
N GLY A 7 -0.62 -26.32 -40.76
CA GLY A 7 -0.85 -25.23 -39.79
C GLY A 7 -0.56 -25.53 -38.32
N LEU A 8 -0.46 -26.80 -37.91
CA LEU A 8 -0.28 -27.12 -36.47
C LEU A 8 1.18 -27.02 -36.01
N ALA A 9 2.14 -27.28 -36.90
CA ALA A 9 3.55 -27.35 -36.52
C ALA A 9 4.17 -25.96 -36.25
N SER A 10 3.70 -24.90 -36.93
CA SER A 10 4.25 -23.55 -36.73
C SER A 10 3.87 -22.97 -35.37
N ASN A 11 2.63 -23.18 -34.92
CA ASN A 11 2.14 -22.62 -33.66
C ASN A 11 2.86 -23.23 -32.44
N VAL A 12 3.16 -24.53 -32.47
CA VAL A 12 3.90 -25.21 -31.40
C VAL A 12 5.35 -24.71 -31.33
N VAL A 13 5.96 -24.41 -32.47
CA VAL A 13 7.33 -23.87 -32.52
C VAL A 13 7.38 -22.44 -31.96
N GLU A 14 6.38 -21.61 -32.24
CA GLU A 14 6.28 -20.27 -31.67
C GLU A 14 6.07 -20.28 -30.14
N GLU A 15 5.19 -21.15 -29.64
CA GLU A 15 4.98 -21.32 -28.19
C GLU A 15 6.24 -21.80 -27.48
N LEU A 16 6.94 -22.79 -28.02
CA LEU A 16 8.20 -23.28 -27.45
C LEU A 16 9.30 -22.19 -27.46
N THR A 17 9.29 -21.32 -28.46
CA THR A 17 10.24 -20.20 -28.54
C THR A 17 9.93 -19.14 -27.48
N MET A 18 8.65 -18.83 -27.23
CA MET A 18 8.24 -17.94 -26.15
C MET A 18 8.60 -18.49 -24.76
N ILE A 19 8.36 -19.79 -24.53
CA ILE A 19 8.69 -20.45 -23.25
C ILE A 19 10.20 -20.37 -22.99
N LYS A 20 11.04 -20.66 -24.00
CA LYS A 20 12.50 -20.56 -23.86
C LYS A 20 12.97 -19.14 -23.53
N LYS A 21 12.41 -18.12 -24.18
CA LYS A 21 12.70 -16.71 -23.86
C LYS A 21 12.29 -16.34 -22.44
N ARG A 22 11.15 -16.85 -21.96
CA ARG A 22 10.67 -16.61 -20.60
C ARG A 22 11.55 -17.26 -19.53
N VAL A 23 12.03 -18.48 -19.77
CA VAL A 23 12.95 -19.17 -18.87
C VAL A 23 14.29 -18.41 -18.77
N ALA A 24 14.86 -18.01 -19.90
CA ALA A 24 16.12 -17.26 -19.93
C ALA A 24 16.03 -15.92 -19.16
N TYR A 25 14.90 -15.20 -19.30
CA TYR A 25 14.65 -13.98 -18.55
C TYR A 25 14.61 -14.22 -17.03
N LEU A 26 13.93 -15.28 -16.58
CA LEU A 26 13.83 -15.62 -15.17
C LEU A 26 15.17 -16.06 -14.58
N GLU A 27 16.03 -16.73 -15.36
CA GLU A 27 17.38 -17.11 -14.94
C GLU A 27 18.29 -15.88 -14.77
N GLU A 28 18.23 -14.92 -15.69
CA GLU A 28 18.97 -13.66 -15.59
C GLU A 28 18.52 -12.83 -14.38
N GLU A 29 17.20 -12.73 -14.16
CA GLU A 29 16.63 -12.04 -13.00
C GLU A 29 17.05 -12.69 -11.67
N ASN A 30 17.05 -14.03 -11.60
CA ASN A 30 17.55 -14.76 -10.44
C ASN A 30 19.06 -14.58 -10.22
N ALA A 31 19.85 -14.48 -11.28
CA ALA A 31 21.28 -14.21 -11.18
C ALA A 31 21.54 -12.80 -10.63
N LEU A 32 20.76 -11.80 -11.03
CA LEU A 32 20.84 -10.44 -10.51
C LEU A 32 20.43 -10.37 -9.02
N LEU A 33 19.40 -11.11 -8.62
CA LEU A 33 18.98 -11.22 -7.22
C LEU A 33 20.08 -11.84 -6.33
N LYS A 34 20.74 -12.90 -6.79
CA LYS A 34 21.87 -13.51 -6.07
C LYS A 34 23.04 -12.53 -5.90
N ARG A 35 23.35 -11.73 -6.93
CA ARG A 35 24.40 -10.68 -6.84
C ARG A 35 24.01 -9.56 -5.86
N GLY A 36 22.74 -9.13 -5.85
CA GLY A 36 22.22 -8.14 -4.91
C GLY A 36 22.30 -8.57 -3.44
N HIS A 37 21.97 -9.84 -3.15
CA HIS A 37 22.07 -10.38 -1.79
C HIS A 37 23.51 -10.43 -1.26
N HIS A 38 24.50 -10.69 -2.11
CA HIS A 38 25.91 -10.64 -1.69
C HIS A 38 26.40 -9.22 -1.39
N ALA A 39 25.90 -8.20 -2.10
CA ALA A 39 26.22 -6.80 -1.81
C ALA A 39 25.61 -6.34 -0.47
N GLN A 40 24.37 -6.75 -0.18
CA GLN A 40 23.66 -6.38 1.04
C GLN A 40 24.20 -7.10 2.29
N GLN A 41 24.68 -8.34 2.15
CA GLN A 41 25.37 -9.04 3.25
C GLN A 41 26.73 -8.41 3.62
N ARG A 42 27.42 -7.79 2.65
CA ARG A 42 28.68 -7.08 2.90
C ARG A 42 28.47 -5.75 3.64
N SER A 43 27.40 -5.00 3.35
CA SER A 43 27.10 -3.75 4.04
C SER A 43 26.68 -3.95 5.50
N VAL A 44 25.88 -4.99 5.78
CA VAL A 44 25.43 -5.32 7.15
C VAL A 44 26.59 -5.77 8.04
N ARG A 45 27.58 -6.50 7.50
CA ARG A 45 28.80 -6.85 8.23
C ARG A 45 29.66 -5.62 8.55
N GLY A 46 29.79 -4.67 7.63
CA GLY A 46 30.51 -3.42 7.87
C GLY A 46 29.88 -2.56 8.97
N TYR A 47 28.55 -2.48 9.00
CA TYR A 47 27.82 -1.68 9.98
C TYR A 47 27.91 -2.26 11.41
N ARG A 48 27.88 -3.59 11.57
CA ARG A 48 28.08 -4.24 12.87
C ARG A 48 29.50 -4.06 13.43
N ALA A 49 30.52 -4.04 12.57
CA ALA A 49 31.90 -3.81 12.97
C ALA A 49 32.12 -2.37 13.49
N GLN A 50 31.50 -1.37 12.87
CA GLN A 50 31.56 0.02 13.34
C GLN A 50 30.84 0.24 14.68
N GLN A 51 29.70 -0.41 14.92
CA GLN A 51 28.99 -0.26 16.20
C GLN A 51 29.75 -0.89 17.38
N GLN A 52 30.44 -2.01 17.20
CA GLN A 52 31.27 -2.61 18.26
C GLN A 52 32.47 -1.73 18.64
N GLN A 53 33.07 -1.00 17.68
CA GLN A 53 34.12 -0.02 17.98
C GLN A 53 33.62 1.20 18.77
N GLN A 54 32.38 1.64 18.55
CA GLN A 54 31.82 2.78 19.26
C GLN A 54 31.40 2.44 20.71
N GLN A 55 30.97 1.20 20.96
CA GLN A 55 30.60 0.73 22.29
C GLN A 55 31.80 0.46 23.20
N GLY A 56 32.98 0.17 22.64
CA GLY A 56 34.23 0.01 23.40
C GLY A 56 34.82 1.31 23.98
N ARG A 57 34.36 2.49 23.53
CA ARG A 57 34.92 3.80 23.94
C ARG A 57 34.15 4.54 25.04
N ARG A 58 33.04 3.99 25.54
CA ARG A 58 32.30 4.58 26.67
C ARG A 58 32.52 3.78 27.96
N ARG A 59 33.71 3.89 28.54
CA ARG A 59 33.93 3.70 29.98
C ARG A 59 34.31 5.04 30.58
N PHE A 60 33.36 5.68 31.26
CA PHE A 60 33.64 6.85 32.10
C PHE A 60 34.05 6.39 33.51
N PRO A 61 35.02 7.05 34.15
CA PRO A 61 35.41 6.74 35.53
C PRO A 61 34.45 7.40 36.53
N ASN A 62 34.20 6.70 37.64
CA ASN A 62 33.56 7.21 38.84
C ASN A 62 34.39 8.34 39.47
N ASN A 63 33.74 9.41 39.93
CA ASN A 63 34.16 10.05 41.18
C ASN A 63 33.04 10.84 41.86
N LEU A 64 32.97 10.69 43.19
CA LEU A 64 32.22 11.47 44.18
C LEU A 64 32.74 12.94 44.18
N ASN A 65 32.10 14.00 44.70
CA ASN A 65 31.43 14.18 45.98
C ASN A 65 30.80 15.60 46.10
N ASN A 66 29.76 15.72 46.95
CA ASN A 66 29.37 16.83 47.86
C ASN A 66 28.91 18.25 47.41
N ASN A 67 27.70 18.56 47.91
CA ASN A 67 27.20 19.76 48.62
C ASN A 67 27.29 21.16 47.98
N ASN A 68 26.10 21.74 47.71
CA ASN A 68 25.63 22.92 48.45
C ASN A 68 24.14 23.23 48.20
N THR A 69 23.42 23.35 49.31
CA THR A 69 22.14 24.04 49.50
C THR A 69 22.19 25.49 49.02
N LEU A 70 21.11 25.97 48.39
CA LEU A 70 20.42 27.21 48.78
C LEU A 70 19.07 27.38 48.06
N ASP A 71 18.13 27.77 48.91
CA ASP A 71 16.74 28.18 48.74
C ASP A 71 16.55 29.37 47.77
N ASN A 72 15.48 29.36 46.96
CA ASN A 72 14.50 30.47 46.90
C ASN A 72 13.35 30.22 45.90
N SER A 73 12.15 30.45 46.41
CA SER A 73 10.82 30.34 45.80
C SER A 73 10.50 31.44 44.74
N PRO A 74 9.39 31.33 43.97
CA PRO A 74 9.23 31.95 42.66
C PRO A 74 8.56 33.34 42.70
N LYS A 75 8.98 34.24 41.81
CA LYS A 75 8.31 35.54 41.59
C LYS A 75 7.43 35.52 40.33
N LYS A 76 6.14 35.76 40.55
CA LYS A 76 5.10 36.09 39.55
C LYS A 76 5.35 37.48 38.94
N GLY A 77 5.02 37.63 37.66
CA GLY A 77 4.89 38.92 36.96
C GLY A 77 3.86 38.80 35.82
N PRO A 78 3.15 39.88 35.43
CA PRO A 78 1.72 39.80 35.12
C PRO A 78 1.35 39.77 33.63
N LEU A 79 0.13 39.27 33.38
CA LEU A 79 -0.62 39.38 32.12
C LEU A 79 -0.73 40.83 31.64
N LYS A 80 -0.58 41.04 30.33
CA LYS A 80 -1.16 42.18 29.62
C LYS A 80 -2.13 41.68 28.55
N GLN A 81 -3.39 42.04 28.73
CA GLN A 81 -4.45 42.04 27.74
C GLN A 81 -4.15 43.13 26.70
N HIS A 82 -4.40 42.83 25.43
CA HIS A 82 -4.75 43.84 24.44
C HIS A 82 -5.84 43.24 23.57
N ASP A 83 -7.07 43.70 23.81
CA ASP A 83 -8.18 43.64 22.87
C ASP A 83 -8.12 44.92 22.02
N GLU A 84 -8.07 44.76 20.69
CA GLU A 84 -8.65 45.75 19.78
C GLU A 84 -9.40 45.00 18.66
N ASN A 85 -10.73 45.15 18.71
CA ASN A 85 -11.71 44.76 17.71
C ASN A 85 -11.69 45.75 16.54
N PHE A 86 -11.81 45.28 15.30
CA PHE A 86 -12.70 45.87 14.28
C PHE A 86 -13.05 44.85 13.16
N GLY A 87 -14.33 44.46 13.10
CA GLY A 87 -15.15 44.61 11.89
C GLY A 87 -15.24 43.49 10.83
N CYS A 88 -16.20 42.58 11.01
CA CYS A 88 -17.14 42.02 10.02
C CYS A 88 -16.69 41.55 8.61
N ALA A 89 -16.71 40.23 8.39
CA ALA A 89 -17.54 39.59 7.34
C ALA A 89 -17.60 38.07 7.55
N ALA A 90 -18.81 37.51 7.55
CA ALA A 90 -19.12 36.10 7.72
C ALA A 90 -18.91 35.29 6.42
N ASN A 91 -18.34 34.07 6.50
CA ASN A 91 -19.02 32.79 6.23
C ASN A 91 -18.09 31.60 5.84
N PHE A 92 -18.33 30.48 6.53
CA PHE A 92 -17.97 29.08 6.23
C PHE A 92 -16.49 28.66 6.12
N GLY A 93 -15.83 28.54 7.27
CA GLY A 93 -14.59 27.78 7.43
C GLY A 93 -14.83 26.25 7.50
N LEU A 94 -14.75 25.57 6.36
CA LEU A 94 -14.72 24.10 6.25
C LEU A 94 -13.27 23.56 6.45
N GLY A 95 -12.60 24.02 7.50
CA GLY A 95 -11.15 23.84 7.70
C GLY A 95 -10.74 23.12 8.99
N GLY A 96 -11.62 22.36 9.64
CA GLY A 96 -11.35 21.90 11.02
C GLY A 96 -11.95 20.57 11.48
N LEU A 97 -12.33 19.64 10.59
CA LEU A 97 -13.01 18.40 10.99
C LEU A 97 -12.40 17.07 10.53
N LEU A 98 -11.20 17.05 9.93
CA LEU A 98 -10.57 15.79 9.49
C LEU A 98 -9.42 15.28 10.36
N ASN A 99 -9.12 15.93 11.50
CA ASN A 99 -8.02 15.51 12.37
C ASN A 99 -8.42 15.25 13.83
N LYS A 100 -9.72 15.02 14.11
CA LYS A 100 -10.25 14.94 15.49
C LYS A 100 -10.62 13.55 15.99
N TYR A 101 -10.54 12.50 15.17
CA TYR A 101 -10.91 11.15 15.57
C TYR A 101 -9.92 10.10 15.09
N TRP A 102 -8.66 10.32 15.44
CA TRP A 102 -7.65 9.28 15.43
C TRP A 102 -7.01 9.15 16.82
N PRO A 103 -7.20 8.04 17.56
CA PRO A 103 -8.15 6.94 17.32
C PRO A 103 -9.61 7.36 17.64
N PRO A 104 -10.64 6.63 17.16
CA PRO A 104 -12.02 6.90 17.55
C PRO A 104 -12.22 6.67 19.07
N PRO A 105 -13.17 7.38 19.70
CA PRO A 105 -13.34 7.31 21.15
C PRO A 105 -13.76 5.91 21.59
N GLY A 106 -13.06 5.32 22.56
CA GLY A 106 -13.41 4.03 23.17
C GLY A 106 -12.43 2.87 22.93
N LEU A 107 -11.35 3.08 22.18
CA LEU A 107 -10.28 2.08 21.99
C LEU A 107 -9.09 2.33 22.92
N SER A 108 -8.65 1.30 23.63
CA SER A 108 -7.41 1.36 24.42
C SER A 108 -6.19 1.38 23.51
N VAL A 109 -5.14 2.10 23.90
CA VAL A 109 -3.79 2.03 23.27
C VAL A 109 -3.28 0.58 23.19
N LYS A 110 -3.73 -0.31 24.11
CA LYS A 110 -3.41 -1.74 24.09
C LYS A 110 -4.19 -2.53 23.03
N ASP A 111 -5.41 -2.11 22.68
CA ASP A 111 -6.19 -2.68 21.58
C ASP A 111 -5.66 -2.21 20.22
N GLU A 112 -5.09 -1.00 20.16
CA GLU A 112 -4.37 -0.48 19.00
C GLU A 112 -3.04 -1.21 18.77
N ALA A 113 -2.33 -1.65 19.80
CA ALA A 113 -1.12 -2.49 19.65
C ALA A 113 -1.41 -3.90 19.10
N ARG A 114 -2.62 -4.44 19.34
CA ARG A 114 -3.10 -5.67 18.68
C ARG A 114 -3.56 -5.43 17.24
N ARG A 115 -3.96 -4.19 16.91
CA ARG A 115 -4.16 -3.69 15.54
C ARG A 115 -2.89 -3.09 14.93
N SER A 116 -1.78 -2.98 15.66
CA SER A 116 -0.55 -2.37 15.17
C SER A 116 0.15 -3.42 14.33
N GLY A 117 -0.42 -3.60 13.16
CA GLY A 117 0.12 -4.37 12.09
C GLY A 117 1.54 -3.99 11.74
N ARG A 118 2.07 -4.64 10.71
CA ARG A 118 3.30 -4.15 10.09
C ARG A 118 3.00 -2.81 9.41
N ASN A 119 3.89 -1.83 9.58
CA ASN A 119 3.81 -0.54 8.90
C ASN A 119 4.89 -0.48 7.82
N ILE A 120 4.51 -0.15 6.60
CA ILE A 120 5.39 -0.03 5.44
C ILE A 120 5.29 1.39 4.91
N TRP A 121 6.42 2.09 4.78
CA TRP A 121 6.48 3.44 4.24
C TRP A 121 7.08 3.40 2.84
N VAL A 122 6.28 3.68 1.81
CA VAL A 122 6.71 3.56 0.42
C VAL A 122 7.17 4.92 -0.09
N GLY A 123 8.49 5.05 -0.26
CA GLY A 123 9.19 6.17 -0.89
C GLY A 123 9.53 5.92 -2.37
N SER A 124 10.15 6.90 -3.01
CA SER A 124 10.51 6.85 -4.45
C SER A 124 11.61 5.83 -4.77
N GLU A 125 12.40 5.44 -3.77
CA GLU A 125 13.44 4.43 -3.83
C GLU A 125 12.92 2.98 -3.72
N HIS A 126 11.67 2.82 -3.27
CA HIS A 126 11.10 1.50 -3.03
C HIS A 126 10.72 0.82 -4.36
N ARG A 127 10.96 -0.50 -4.41
CA ARG A 127 10.50 -1.35 -5.52
C ARG A 127 9.32 -2.20 -5.08
N SER A 128 8.40 -2.49 -6.00
CA SER A 128 7.21 -3.31 -5.72
C SER A 128 7.54 -4.68 -5.12
N LEU A 129 8.65 -5.30 -5.55
CA LEU A 129 9.09 -6.58 -5.00
C LEU A 129 9.52 -6.49 -3.52
N GLN A 130 10.09 -5.36 -3.10
CA GLN A 130 10.45 -5.15 -1.69
C GLN A 130 9.18 -5.05 -0.83
N VAL A 131 8.21 -4.24 -1.26
CA VAL A 131 6.89 -4.13 -0.60
C VAL A 131 6.20 -5.50 -0.53
N SER A 132 6.28 -6.29 -1.60
CA SER A 132 5.73 -7.65 -1.62
C SER A 132 6.39 -8.57 -0.58
N HIS A 133 7.72 -8.54 -0.47
CA HIS A 133 8.43 -9.36 0.52
C HIS A 133 8.06 -8.97 1.96
N GLU A 134 7.86 -7.68 2.23
CA GLU A 134 7.41 -7.24 3.55
C GLU A 134 5.98 -7.72 3.88
N LEU A 135 5.09 -7.77 2.90
CA LEU A 135 3.75 -8.34 3.05
C LEU A 135 3.80 -9.86 3.28
N LEU A 136 4.57 -10.58 2.49
CA LEU A 136 4.74 -12.04 2.65
C LEU A 136 5.36 -12.38 4.01
N GLY A 137 6.32 -11.59 4.47
CA GLY A 137 6.90 -11.75 5.80
C GLY A 137 5.92 -11.46 6.94
N ALA A 138 4.80 -10.78 6.70
CA ALA A 138 3.72 -10.61 7.67
C ALA A 138 2.74 -11.80 7.65
N ALA A 139 2.75 -12.60 6.58
CA ALA A 139 1.96 -13.82 6.48
C ALA A 139 2.61 -15.02 7.17
N LEU A 140 3.89 -14.97 7.54
CA LEU A 140 4.59 -16.10 8.14
C LEU A 140 3.95 -16.52 9.48
N PRO A 141 3.88 -17.82 9.79
CA PRO A 141 3.28 -18.30 11.04
C PRO A 141 3.94 -17.75 12.32
N ASP A 142 5.24 -17.45 12.24
CA ASP A 142 6.08 -16.93 13.32
C ASP A 142 6.32 -15.41 13.22
N ALA A 143 5.54 -14.70 12.38
CA ALA A 143 5.70 -13.27 12.20
C ALA A 143 5.47 -12.51 13.51
N VAL A 144 6.51 -11.82 14.00
CA VAL A 144 6.43 -10.94 15.19
C VAL A 144 5.37 -9.84 15.01
N ARG A 145 5.21 -9.35 13.77
CA ARG A 145 4.14 -8.45 13.36
C ARG A 145 3.53 -9.00 12.08
N GLY A 146 2.34 -9.59 12.23
CA GLY A 146 1.56 -10.18 11.14
C GLY A 146 0.56 -9.20 10.54
N PHE A 147 -0.53 -9.72 9.98
CA PHE A 147 -1.66 -8.92 9.50
C PHE A 147 -2.44 -8.29 10.66
N PRO A 148 -3.06 -7.12 10.45
CA PRO A 148 -3.10 -6.35 9.19
C PRO A 148 -1.75 -5.68 8.85
N VAL A 149 -1.58 -5.17 7.63
CA VAL A 149 -0.36 -4.41 7.24
C VAL A 149 -0.78 -3.06 6.69
N ALA A 150 -0.35 -1.97 7.32
CA ALA A 150 -0.59 -0.62 6.85
C ALA A 150 0.54 -0.16 5.93
N ILE A 151 0.21 0.11 4.67
CA ILE A 151 1.15 0.69 3.70
C ILE A 151 0.83 2.17 3.54
N PHE A 152 1.79 3.03 3.84
CA PHE A 152 1.70 4.47 3.68
C PHE A 152 2.38 4.87 2.36
N ALA A 153 1.64 5.51 1.46
CA ALA A 153 2.16 5.95 0.19
C ALA A 153 1.61 7.34 -0.18
N LYS A 154 2.49 8.18 -0.73
CA LYS A 154 2.17 9.54 -1.15
C LYS A 154 2.40 9.70 -2.65
N TYR A 155 1.44 10.33 -3.33
CA TYR A 155 1.45 10.55 -4.78
C TYR A 155 1.41 9.26 -5.62
N GLU A 156 1.23 9.44 -6.93
CA GLU A 156 0.92 8.36 -7.86
C GLU A 156 2.02 7.31 -8.02
N ASP A 157 3.30 7.70 -7.94
CA ASP A 157 4.42 6.77 -8.14
C ASP A 157 4.52 5.78 -6.99
N ASN A 158 4.49 6.27 -5.75
CA ASN A 158 4.60 5.42 -4.56
C ASN A 158 3.36 4.55 -4.38
N VAL A 159 2.17 5.10 -4.67
CA VAL A 159 0.92 4.33 -4.59
C VAL A 159 0.91 3.22 -5.65
N ASN A 160 1.37 3.51 -6.87
CA ASN A 160 1.52 2.48 -7.90
C ASN A 160 2.54 1.40 -7.48
N THR A 161 3.67 1.78 -6.88
CA THR A 161 4.65 0.83 -6.32
C THR A 161 4.03 -0.05 -5.25
N ALA A 162 3.26 0.54 -4.32
CA ALA A 162 2.59 -0.14 -3.23
C ALA A 162 1.53 -1.14 -3.74
N ILE A 163 0.64 -0.70 -4.64
CA ILE A 163 -0.42 -1.54 -5.22
C ILE A 163 0.18 -2.71 -6.00
N LYS A 164 1.24 -2.48 -6.78
CA LYS A 164 1.94 -3.57 -7.46
C LYS A 164 2.58 -4.54 -6.48
N GLY A 165 3.19 -4.05 -5.40
CA GLY A 165 3.74 -4.91 -4.36
C GLY A 165 2.68 -5.76 -3.67
N ALA A 166 1.52 -5.16 -3.38
CA ALA A 166 0.36 -5.86 -2.86
C ALA A 166 -0.18 -6.90 -3.85
N ALA A 167 -0.24 -6.61 -5.14
CA ALA A 167 -0.66 -7.58 -6.17
C ALA A 167 0.28 -8.80 -6.25
N ILE A 168 1.60 -8.58 -6.22
CA ILE A 168 2.58 -9.69 -6.22
C ILE A 168 2.42 -10.54 -4.95
N ALA A 169 2.25 -9.90 -3.79
CA ALA A 169 2.04 -10.61 -2.54
C ALA A 169 0.71 -11.39 -2.53
N ALA A 170 -0.36 -10.78 -3.00
CA ALA A 170 -1.68 -11.40 -3.08
C ALA A 170 -1.65 -12.66 -3.96
N GLU A 171 -0.98 -12.61 -5.11
CA GLU A 171 -0.85 -13.77 -5.99
C GLU A 171 -0.12 -14.94 -5.29
N ARG A 172 1.01 -14.65 -4.63
CA ARG A 172 1.79 -15.67 -3.90
C ARG A 172 1.06 -16.23 -2.68
N LEU A 173 0.29 -15.40 -1.98
CA LEU A 173 -0.54 -15.87 -0.86
C LEU A 173 -1.71 -16.72 -1.36
N ARG A 174 -2.27 -16.39 -2.53
CA ARG A 174 -3.33 -17.17 -3.17
C ARG A 174 -2.88 -18.57 -3.52
N GLU A 175 -1.65 -18.74 -3.99
CA GLU A 175 -1.03 -20.06 -4.23
C GLU A 175 -0.97 -20.91 -2.94
N GLN A 176 -0.98 -20.28 -1.76
CA GLN A 176 -0.99 -20.92 -0.45
C GLN A 176 -2.40 -21.05 0.15
N GLY A 177 -3.45 -20.74 -0.63
CA GLY A 177 -4.84 -20.77 -0.16
C GLY A 177 -5.21 -19.61 0.77
N ARG A 178 -4.43 -18.53 0.80
CA ARG A 178 -4.70 -17.33 1.59
C ARG A 178 -5.08 -16.16 0.69
N TYR A 179 -6.15 -15.47 1.04
CA TYR A 179 -6.61 -14.31 0.29
C TYR A 179 -6.40 -13.06 1.11
N VAL A 180 -5.99 -11.98 0.45
CA VAL A 180 -5.81 -10.67 1.07
C VAL A 180 -6.60 -9.62 0.33
N GLY A 181 -7.09 -8.64 1.09
CA GLY A 181 -7.85 -7.50 0.62
C GLY A 181 -7.17 -6.23 1.08
N VAL A 182 -7.45 -5.14 0.37
CA VAL A 182 -6.87 -3.83 0.65
C VAL A 182 -7.98 -2.84 0.92
N GLU A 183 -7.90 -2.19 2.07
CA GLU A 183 -8.72 -1.08 2.47
C GLU A 183 -7.95 0.22 2.22
N ALA A 184 -8.40 1.03 1.27
CA ALA A 184 -7.79 2.34 1.02
C ALA A 184 -8.44 3.44 1.85
N SER A 185 -7.68 4.29 2.52
CA SER A 185 -8.17 5.49 3.18
C SER A 185 -7.26 6.69 2.92
N PHE A 186 -7.83 7.89 2.96
CA PHE A 186 -7.04 9.12 2.96
C PHE A 186 -6.53 9.41 4.37
N ARG A 187 -5.32 9.95 4.46
CA ARG A 187 -4.74 10.39 5.74
C ARG A 187 -4.73 11.92 5.91
N ASP A 188 -4.57 12.65 4.81
CA ASP A 188 -4.46 14.11 4.80
C ASP A 188 -5.24 14.72 3.60
N ASN A 189 -4.66 15.66 2.86
CA ASN A 189 -5.17 16.39 1.69
C ASN A 189 -5.51 15.53 0.44
N ARG A 190 -5.88 14.25 0.64
CA ARG A 190 -6.19 13.25 -0.38
C ARG A 190 -5.03 12.92 -1.34
N ASN A 191 -3.80 13.39 -1.05
CA ASN A 191 -2.57 13.00 -1.76
C ASN A 191 -1.77 11.90 -1.06
N GLU A 192 -2.11 11.60 0.18
CA GLU A 192 -1.56 10.50 0.97
C GLU A 192 -2.65 9.47 1.23
N VAL A 193 -2.37 8.23 0.85
CA VAL A 193 -3.26 7.09 1.03
C VAL A 193 -2.60 6.08 1.94
N THR A 194 -3.39 5.58 2.89
CA THR A 194 -3.07 4.37 3.65
C THR A 194 -3.78 3.20 3.00
N LEU A 195 -3.03 2.15 2.68
CA LEU A 195 -3.54 0.88 2.19
C LEU A 195 -3.41 -0.15 3.32
N MET A 196 -4.51 -0.44 4.00
CA MET A 196 -4.53 -1.48 5.03
C MET A 196 -4.79 -2.82 4.35
N VAL A 197 -3.77 -3.67 4.31
CA VAL A 197 -3.86 -5.04 3.78
C VAL A 197 -4.34 -5.95 4.91
N VAL A 198 -5.41 -6.70 4.65
CA VAL A 198 -6.10 -7.56 5.63
C VAL A 198 -6.26 -8.96 5.06
N ASP A 199 -6.27 -9.98 5.94
CA ASP A 199 -6.66 -11.33 5.55
C ASP A 199 -8.15 -11.37 5.22
N VAL A 200 -8.50 -12.00 4.10
CA VAL A 200 -9.87 -12.22 3.64
C VAL A 200 -10.13 -13.71 3.67
N HIS A 201 -11.17 -14.13 4.40
CA HIS A 201 -11.46 -15.55 4.63
C HIS A 201 -12.11 -16.25 3.43
N ARG A 202 -12.44 -15.50 2.37
CA ARG A 202 -13.11 -16.00 1.18
C ARG A 202 -12.37 -15.53 -0.06
N SER A 203 -12.22 -16.42 -1.05
CA SER A 203 -11.82 -16.02 -2.39
C SER A 203 -12.80 -14.98 -2.92
N PRO A 204 -12.33 -13.85 -3.46
CA PRO A 204 -13.19 -13.00 -4.25
C PRO A 204 -13.75 -13.82 -5.43
N ASP A 205 -15.06 -13.80 -5.65
CA ASP A 205 -15.69 -14.45 -6.82
C ASP A 205 -15.40 -13.62 -8.07
N GLU A 206 -14.23 -13.83 -8.68
CA GLU A 206 -13.67 -13.03 -9.76
C GLU A 206 -14.48 -13.14 -11.08
N HIS A 207 -15.60 -12.43 -11.18
CA HIS A 207 -16.35 -12.31 -12.42
C HIS A 207 -15.88 -11.08 -13.21
N GLU A 208 -15.46 -11.29 -14.47
CA GLU A 208 -14.99 -10.21 -15.35
C GLU A 208 -16.11 -9.33 -15.94
N ARG A 209 -17.39 -9.68 -15.73
CA ARG A 209 -18.51 -8.97 -16.34
C ARG A 209 -18.64 -7.57 -15.73
N GLY A 210 -18.43 -6.54 -16.56
CA GLY A 210 -18.65 -5.14 -16.19
C GLY A 210 -17.42 -4.41 -15.66
N ALA A 211 -16.22 -4.79 -16.10
CA ALA A 211 -14.99 -4.05 -15.78
C ALA A 211 -15.07 -2.58 -16.22
N LEU A 212 -14.75 -1.66 -15.30
CA LEU A 212 -14.64 -0.23 -15.57
C LEU A 212 -13.18 0.10 -15.87
N THR A 213 -12.92 0.56 -17.09
CA THR A 213 -11.59 1.04 -17.48
C THR A 213 -11.32 2.41 -16.89
N VAL A 214 -10.18 2.54 -16.20
CA VAL A 214 -9.73 3.78 -15.58
C VAL A 214 -8.57 4.35 -16.38
N ALA A 215 -8.74 5.58 -16.86
CA ALA A 215 -7.72 6.36 -17.55
C ALA A 215 -7.08 7.42 -16.63
N SER A 216 -5.95 7.98 -17.04
CA SER A 216 -5.20 9.00 -16.29
C SER A 216 -5.97 10.29 -15.98
N GLN A 217 -7.00 10.61 -16.78
CA GLN A 217 -7.86 11.80 -16.63
C GLN A 217 -9.19 11.49 -15.94
N THR A 218 -9.42 10.25 -15.51
CA THR A 218 -10.67 9.86 -14.87
C THR A 218 -10.89 10.66 -13.59
N ASP A 219 -12.06 11.27 -13.44
CA ASP A 219 -12.46 11.88 -12.18
C ASP A 219 -12.74 10.79 -11.14
N TYR A 220 -11.85 10.68 -10.17
CA TYR A 220 -11.94 9.67 -9.11
C TYR A 220 -13.16 9.86 -8.21
N LYS A 221 -13.73 11.07 -8.10
CA LYS A 221 -14.95 11.31 -7.31
C LYS A 221 -16.17 10.72 -7.99
N VAL A 222 -16.30 10.95 -9.30
CA VAL A 222 -17.38 10.38 -10.12
C VAL A 222 -17.27 8.86 -10.14
N LEU A 223 -16.06 8.33 -10.37
CA LEU A 223 -15.82 6.89 -10.32
C LEU A 223 -16.12 6.31 -8.93
N GLY A 224 -15.74 7.01 -7.84
CA GLY A 224 -16.04 6.60 -6.47
C GLY A 224 -17.54 6.51 -6.18
N GLY A 225 -18.33 7.45 -6.67
CA GLY A 225 -19.80 7.39 -6.59
C GLY A 225 -20.37 6.18 -7.33
N ALA A 226 -19.88 5.89 -8.54
CA ALA A 226 -20.28 4.72 -9.31
C ALA A 226 -19.93 3.41 -8.58
N VAL A 227 -18.72 3.30 -8.02
CA VAL A 227 -18.27 2.15 -7.23
C VAL A 227 -19.13 1.97 -5.97
N ALA A 228 -19.38 3.05 -5.21
CA ALA A 228 -20.20 3.02 -4.01
C ALA A 228 -21.61 2.48 -4.28
N ASN A 229 -22.23 2.94 -5.38
CA ASN A 229 -23.56 2.45 -5.78
C ASN A 229 -23.56 0.96 -6.10
N ARG A 230 -22.55 0.44 -6.82
CA ARG A 230 -22.45 -1.01 -7.11
C ARG A 230 -22.25 -1.84 -5.84
N VAL A 231 -21.44 -1.35 -4.92
CA VAL A 231 -21.16 -2.06 -3.66
C VAL A 231 -22.38 -2.07 -2.73
N ARG A 232 -23.20 -1.01 -2.70
CA ARG A 232 -24.49 -0.99 -1.99
C ARG A 232 -25.44 -2.08 -2.49
N ASP A 233 -25.45 -2.33 -3.80
CA ASP A 233 -26.18 -3.44 -4.42
C ASP A 233 -25.56 -4.83 -4.16
N ARG A 234 -24.46 -4.91 -3.39
CA ARG A 234 -23.63 -6.12 -3.21
C ARG A 234 -23.10 -6.69 -4.53
N LYS A 235 -22.93 -5.83 -5.54
CA LYS A 235 -22.35 -6.21 -6.84
C LYS A 235 -20.86 -5.86 -6.82
N PRO A 236 -19.97 -6.84 -6.99
CA PRO A 236 -18.55 -6.54 -7.14
C PRO A 236 -18.31 -5.75 -8.42
N THR A 237 -17.17 -5.05 -8.47
CA THR A 237 -16.76 -4.30 -9.65
C THR A 237 -15.26 -4.43 -9.87
N LEU A 238 -14.86 -4.57 -11.13
CA LEU A 238 -13.46 -4.66 -11.51
C LEU A 238 -13.01 -3.31 -12.07
N LEU A 239 -11.99 -2.69 -11.49
CA LEU A 239 -11.39 -1.47 -12.02
C LEU A 239 -10.11 -1.81 -12.77
N ARG A 240 -10.05 -1.55 -14.08
CA ARG A 240 -8.87 -1.82 -14.91
C ARG A 240 -8.08 -0.54 -15.14
N ALA A 241 -6.91 -0.44 -14.52
CA ALA A 241 -6.08 0.74 -14.57
C ALA A 241 -4.80 0.53 -15.39
N ILE A 242 -4.56 1.44 -16.34
CA ILE A 242 -3.39 1.40 -17.24
C ILE A 242 -2.47 2.58 -16.91
N GLY A 243 -1.32 2.27 -16.30
CA GLY A 243 -0.32 3.26 -15.90
C GLY A 243 -0.56 3.89 -14.52
N LYS A 244 0.47 4.51 -13.97
CA LYS A 244 0.50 4.99 -12.56
C LYS A 244 -0.62 5.98 -12.21
N ARG A 245 -0.94 6.92 -13.11
CA ARG A 245 -1.99 7.92 -12.88
C ARG A 245 -3.38 7.30 -12.86
N ALA A 246 -3.63 6.29 -13.68
CA ALA A 246 -4.87 5.52 -13.64
C ALA A 246 -4.98 4.70 -12.35
N VAL A 247 -3.89 4.03 -11.92
CA VAL A 247 -3.86 3.28 -10.65
C VAL A 247 -4.13 4.21 -9.47
N TRP A 248 -3.54 5.40 -9.48
CA TRP A 248 -3.79 6.44 -8.50
C TRP A 248 -5.25 6.90 -8.49
N ALA A 249 -5.84 7.19 -9.66
CA ALA A 249 -7.24 7.55 -9.77
C ALA A 249 -8.18 6.43 -9.28
N ALA A 250 -7.91 5.17 -9.64
CA ALA A 250 -8.68 4.01 -9.19
C ALA A 250 -8.60 3.84 -7.67
N THR A 251 -7.40 3.93 -7.08
CA THR A 251 -7.18 3.81 -5.64
C THR A 251 -7.93 4.90 -4.87
N ARG A 252 -7.85 6.15 -5.35
CA ARG A 252 -8.60 7.26 -4.77
C ARG A 252 -10.11 7.09 -4.91
N ALA A 253 -10.58 6.56 -6.03
CA ALA A 253 -12.00 6.30 -6.23
C ALA A 253 -12.53 5.26 -5.23
N VAL A 254 -11.76 4.21 -4.96
CA VAL A 254 -12.08 3.23 -3.91
C VAL A 254 -12.09 3.89 -2.52
N ALA A 255 -11.10 4.73 -2.19
CA ALA A 255 -11.09 5.46 -0.91
C ALA A 255 -12.30 6.40 -0.75
N VAL A 256 -12.69 7.13 -1.82
CA VAL A 256 -13.92 7.95 -1.83
C VAL A 256 -15.17 7.08 -1.69
N ALA A 257 -15.23 5.94 -2.39
CA ALA A 257 -16.36 5.02 -2.29
C ALA A 257 -16.54 4.53 -0.85
N ARG A 258 -15.43 4.27 -0.13
CA ARG A 258 -15.45 3.93 1.30
C ARG A 258 -16.03 5.04 2.15
N GLU A 259 -15.63 6.30 1.93
CA GLU A 259 -16.23 7.46 2.62
C GLU A 259 -17.76 7.52 2.40
N TYR A 260 -18.24 7.19 1.20
CA TYR A 260 -19.67 7.20 0.88
C TYR A 260 -20.49 6.06 1.48
N VAL A 261 -19.87 4.93 1.84
CA VAL A 261 -20.57 3.77 2.40
C VAL A 261 -20.33 3.58 3.89
N VAL A 262 -19.48 4.40 4.54
CA VAL A 262 -19.02 4.19 5.93
C VAL A 262 -20.16 4.09 6.96
N GLU A 263 -21.25 4.81 6.75
CA GLU A 263 -22.40 4.83 7.69
C GLU A 263 -23.51 3.84 7.34
N THR A 264 -23.61 3.42 6.07
CA THR A 264 -24.84 2.79 5.52
C THR A 264 -24.60 1.49 4.77
N GLY A 265 -23.35 1.18 4.43
CA GLY A 265 -23.01 0.07 3.56
C GLY A 265 -21.97 -0.89 4.15
N PRO A 266 -21.71 -2.00 3.45
CA PRO A 266 -20.69 -2.96 3.86
C PRO A 266 -19.29 -2.35 3.77
N ASN A 267 -18.33 -2.93 4.51
CA ASN A 267 -16.94 -2.50 4.42
C ASN A 267 -16.39 -2.85 3.03
N LEU A 268 -15.87 -1.85 2.32
CA LEU A 268 -15.43 -2.02 0.95
C LEU A 268 -13.92 -2.26 0.92
N VAL A 269 -13.53 -3.37 0.31
CA VAL A 269 -12.15 -3.81 0.12
C VAL A 269 -11.88 -4.05 -1.37
N PHE A 270 -10.62 -4.08 -1.76
CA PHE A 270 -10.24 -4.56 -3.09
C PHE A 270 -9.06 -5.53 -3.07
N ALA A 271 -9.06 -6.49 -3.99
CA ALA A 271 -7.95 -7.39 -4.25
C ALA A 271 -7.20 -6.91 -5.51
N PRO A 272 -5.95 -6.44 -5.41
CA PRO A 272 -5.16 -6.04 -6.56
C PRO A 272 -4.57 -7.26 -7.29
N ARG A 273 -4.62 -7.27 -8.62
CA ARG A 273 -4.02 -8.32 -9.46
C ARG A 273 -3.42 -7.74 -10.74
N PHE A 274 -2.54 -8.52 -11.38
CA PHE A 274 -2.10 -8.22 -12.75
C PHE A 274 -2.96 -8.96 -13.76
N ASN A 275 -3.19 -8.31 -14.90
CA ASN A 275 -3.79 -8.95 -16.06
C ASN A 275 -3.05 -8.54 -17.34
N SER A 276 -3.08 -9.37 -18.36
CA SER A 276 -2.53 -9.08 -19.68
C SER A 276 -3.67 -8.72 -20.63
N VAL A 277 -3.63 -7.52 -21.19
CA VAL A 277 -4.67 -7.03 -22.10
C VAL A 277 -4.03 -6.60 -23.41
N GLN A 278 -4.60 -7.06 -24.53
CA GLN A 278 -4.23 -6.55 -25.84
C GLN A 278 -4.82 -5.14 -26.01
N LEU A 279 -3.95 -4.14 -26.09
CA LEU A 279 -4.36 -2.78 -26.40
C LEU A 279 -4.31 -2.60 -27.92
N SER A 280 -5.32 -1.96 -28.49
CA SER A 280 -5.43 -1.74 -29.94
C SER A 280 -4.24 -1.00 -30.55
N ASN A 281 -3.52 -0.23 -29.74
CA ASN A 281 -2.37 0.58 -30.16
C ASN A 281 -1.01 -0.09 -29.93
N ARG A 282 -0.96 -1.39 -29.57
CA ARG A 282 0.28 -2.12 -29.31
C ARG A 282 0.22 -3.50 -29.94
N THR A 283 1.36 -3.94 -30.46
CA THR A 283 1.52 -5.30 -31.00
C THR A 283 1.59 -6.33 -29.88
N GLU A 284 2.22 -5.99 -28.77
CA GLU A 284 2.38 -6.87 -27.62
C GLU A 284 1.33 -6.61 -26.52
N PRO A 285 0.89 -7.65 -25.80
CA PRO A 285 -0.04 -7.51 -24.70
C PRO A 285 0.57 -6.65 -23.59
N SER A 286 -0.21 -5.70 -23.09
CA SER A 286 0.22 -4.82 -22.01
C SER A 286 -0.23 -5.37 -20.67
N THR A 287 0.68 -5.34 -19.69
CA THR A 287 0.33 -5.65 -18.31
C THR A 287 -0.44 -4.48 -17.71
N VAL A 288 -1.64 -4.76 -17.20
CA VAL A 288 -2.51 -3.81 -16.52
C VAL A 288 -2.66 -4.20 -15.06
N VAL A 289 -3.00 -3.22 -14.23
CA VAL A 289 -3.35 -3.47 -12.82
C VAL A 289 -4.86 -3.45 -12.73
N GLU A 290 -5.42 -4.52 -12.17
CA GLU A 290 -6.84 -4.61 -11.88
C GLU A 290 -7.09 -4.58 -10.38
N LEU A 291 -8.08 -3.78 -9.96
CA LEU A 291 -8.56 -3.76 -8.58
C LEU A 291 -9.94 -4.41 -8.58
N TYR A 292 -10.03 -5.64 -8.05
CA TYR A 292 -11.31 -6.30 -7.86
C TYR A 292 -11.92 -5.81 -6.56
N VAL A 293 -12.95 -4.98 -6.64
CA VAL A 293 -13.59 -4.29 -5.51
C VAL A 293 -14.85 -5.04 -5.09
N PHE A 294 -14.96 -5.34 -3.80
CA PHE A 294 -16.09 -6.08 -3.24
C PHE A 294 -16.42 -5.64 -1.81
N ALA A 295 -17.64 -5.97 -1.40
CA ALA A 295 -18.11 -5.83 -0.02
C ALA A 295 -17.58 -7.00 0.83
N MET A 296 -17.00 -6.69 1.99
CA MET A 296 -16.70 -7.64 3.06
C MET A 296 -17.81 -7.62 4.12
#